data_AF-A0A0G4HSQ6-F1
#
_entry.id   AF-A0A0G4HSQ6-F1
#
_cell.length_a   1.000
_cell.length_b   1.000
_cell.length_c   1.000
_cell.angle_alpha   90.00
_cell.angle_beta   90.00
_cell.angle_gamma   90.00
#
_symmetry.space_group_name_H-M   'P 1'
#
loop_
_entity.id
_entity.type
_entity.pdbx_description
1 polymer ?
#
loop_
_entity_poly.entity_id
_entity_poly.type
_entity_poly.pdbx_seq_one_letter_code
_entity_poly.pdbx_strand_id
1 'polypeptide(L)'
;MIEMVKDHIFGYAYDQFGLFGPVAEYYGTVEAQARGTLHCHMLIWTARCPASPEEFEKSLQSPEFVQRLMSWLSTTIEQDFFGFGETDMVVPSVTPKTNPRLFTD
;
A
#
# COMPACT_ATOMS: atom_id res chain seq x y z
N MET A 1 4.71 -10.71 -4.36
CA MET A 1 5.22 -9.33 -4.13
C MET A 1 4.39 -8.32 -4.92
N ILE A 2 4.32 -8.44 -6.25
CA ILE A 2 3.50 -7.54 -7.11
C ILE A 2 2.04 -7.46 -6.67
N GLU A 3 1.35 -8.60 -6.55
CA GLU A 3 -0.07 -8.65 -6.13
C GLU A 3 -0.27 -8.00 -4.75
N MET A 4 0.56 -8.36 -3.78
CA MET A 4 0.51 -7.77 -2.44
C MET A 4 0.71 -6.25 -2.48
N VAL A 5 1.67 -5.74 -3.26
CA VAL A 5 1.93 -4.29 -3.35
C VAL A 5 0.77 -3.58 -4.04
N LYS A 6 0.31 -4.06 -5.20
CA LYS A 6 -0.77 -3.38 -5.93
C LYS A 6 -2.06 -3.38 -5.10
N ASP A 7 -2.39 -4.49 -4.46
CA ASP A 7 -3.66 -4.65 -3.76
C ASP A 7 -3.64 -3.89 -2.44
N HIS A 8 -2.61 -4.08 -1.60
CA HIS A 8 -2.60 -3.51 -0.25
C HIS A 8 -2.03 -2.09 -0.21
N ILE A 9 -0.93 -1.79 -0.93
CA ILE A 9 -0.33 -0.45 -0.89
C ILE A 9 -1.15 0.55 -1.72
N PHE A 10 -1.60 0.14 -2.91
CA PHE A 10 -2.29 1.02 -3.85
C PHE A 10 -3.81 0.82 -3.87
N GLY A 11 -4.32 -0.18 -3.15
CA GLY A 11 -5.76 -0.39 -3.02
C GLY A 11 -6.41 -0.98 -4.28
N TYR A 12 -5.66 -1.63 -5.18
CA TYR A 12 -6.15 -2.08 -6.49
C TYR A 12 -7.37 -3.01 -6.40
N ALA A 13 -7.41 -3.90 -5.40
CA ALA A 13 -8.44 -4.92 -5.26
C ALA A 13 -9.67 -4.47 -4.44
N TYR A 14 -9.79 -3.18 -4.09
CA TYR A 14 -10.90 -2.68 -3.26
C TYR A 14 -11.79 -1.71 -4.03
N ASP A 15 -13.08 -1.70 -3.67
CA ASP A 15 -14.10 -0.84 -4.29
C ASP A 15 -13.84 0.66 -4.08
N GLN A 16 -13.12 1.01 -3.01
CA GLN A 16 -12.65 2.38 -2.79
C GLN A 16 -11.13 2.42 -2.96
N PHE A 17 -10.65 3.53 -3.51
CA PHE A 17 -9.27 3.66 -3.95
C PHE A 17 -8.29 3.88 -2.79
N GLY A 18 -7.03 3.50 -3.00
CA GLY A 18 -5.93 3.84 -2.10
C GLY A 18 -5.62 5.34 -2.08
N LEU A 19 -4.61 5.73 -1.30
CA LEU A 19 -4.24 7.14 -1.09
C LEU A 19 -4.01 7.93 -2.39
N PHE A 20 -3.49 7.27 -3.42
CA PHE A 20 -3.15 7.87 -4.72
C PHE A 20 -4.32 7.84 -5.74
N GLY A 21 -5.51 7.42 -5.31
CA GLY A 21 -6.67 7.27 -6.16
C GLY A 21 -6.66 5.97 -6.98
N PRO A 22 -7.58 5.85 -7.96
CA PRO A 22 -7.73 4.63 -8.74
C PRO A 22 -6.44 4.28 -9.47
N VAL A 23 -6.05 3.02 -9.42
CA VAL A 23 -4.99 2.49 -10.28
C VAL A 23 -5.63 2.13 -11.62
N ALA A 24 -5.15 2.77 -12.69
CA ALA A 24 -5.58 2.50 -14.05
C ALA A 24 -4.92 1.22 -14.58
N GLU A 25 -3.60 1.12 -14.42
CA GLU A 25 -2.80 0.01 -14.92
C GLU A 25 -1.54 -0.19 -14.07
N TYR A 26 -0.90 -1.36 -14.21
CA TYR A 26 0.38 -1.63 -13.58
C TYR A 26 1.28 -2.54 -14.43
N TYR A 27 2.58 -2.39 -14.26
CA TYR A 27 3.59 -3.32 -14.74
C TYR A 27 4.52 -3.65 -13.57
N GLY A 28 4.88 -4.91 -13.41
CA GLY A 28 5.77 -5.34 -12.34
C GLY A 28 6.65 -6.51 -12.73
N THR A 29 7.89 -6.51 -12.24
CA THR A 29 8.83 -7.63 -12.36
C THR A 29 9.49 -7.90 -11.02
N VAL A 30 9.83 -9.17 -10.77
CA VAL A 30 10.59 -9.59 -9.59
C VAL A 30 11.97 -10.06 -10.05
N GLU A 31 13.01 -9.48 -9.46
CA GLU A 31 14.39 -9.74 -9.84
C GLU A 31 15.21 -10.17 -8.60
N ALA A 32 16.20 -11.03 -8.83
CA ALA A 32 17.17 -11.38 -7.80
C ALA A 32 18.27 -10.32 -7.78
N GLN A 33 18.42 -9.63 -6.65
CA GLN A 33 19.53 -8.71 -6.43
C GLN A 33 20.83 -9.47 -6.19
N ALA A 34 21.97 -8.84 -6.48
CA ALA A 34 23.27 -9.37 -6.07
C ALA A 34 23.28 -9.51 -4.54
N ARG A 35 23.51 -10.73 -4.03
CA ARG A 35 23.32 -11.24 -2.66
C ARG A 35 22.02 -12.04 -2.40
N GLY A 36 21.21 -12.32 -3.42
CA GLY A 36 20.16 -13.33 -3.38
C GLY A 36 18.84 -12.88 -2.76
N THR A 37 18.68 -11.58 -2.47
CA THR A 37 17.40 -11.02 -2.02
C THR A 37 16.50 -10.74 -3.23
N LEU A 38 15.22 -11.08 -3.12
CA LEU A 38 14.23 -10.72 -4.14
C LEU A 38 13.82 -9.26 -3.96
N HIS A 39 13.76 -8.51 -5.05
CA HIS A 39 13.21 -7.16 -5.08
C HIS A 39 12.22 -7.03 -6.25
N CYS A 40 11.29 -6.11 -6.11
CA CYS A 40 10.22 -5.90 -7.09
C CYS A 40 10.30 -4.50 -7.66
N HIS A 41 10.39 -4.39 -8.99
CA HIS A 41 10.25 -3.13 -9.72
C HIS A 41 8.82 -3.02 -10.21
N MET A 42 8.17 -1.90 -9.92
CA MET A 42 6.78 -1.66 -10.35
C MET A 42 6.62 -0.28 -10.97
N LEU A 43 5.85 -0.22 -12.05
CA LEU A 43 5.28 0.99 -12.60
C LEU A 43 3.77 0.92 -12.38
N ILE A 44 3.20 1.97 -11.80
CA ILE A 44 1.78 2.03 -11.45
C ILE A 44 1.22 3.34 -11.96
N TRP A 45 0.19 3.26 -12.80
CA TRP A 45 -0.53 4.43 -13.31
C TRP A 45 -1.74 4.69 -12.43
N THR A 46 -1.80 5.88 -11.84
CA THR A 46 -2.88 6.30 -10.94
C THR A 46 -3.60 7.51 -11.49
N ALA A 47 -4.92 7.57 -11.35
CA ALA A 47 -5.75 8.58 -11.99
C ALA A 47 -5.76 9.95 -11.28
N ARG A 48 -5.32 10.02 -10.02
CA ARG A 48 -5.37 11.24 -9.18
C ARG A 48 -4.05 11.57 -8.49
N CYS A 49 -2.94 10.96 -8.91
CA CYS A 49 -1.63 11.28 -8.34
C CYS A 49 -1.13 12.62 -8.91
N PRO A 50 -0.39 13.42 -8.12
CA PRO A 50 0.22 14.66 -8.60
C PRO A 50 0.92 14.45 -9.94
N ALA A 51 0.71 15.37 -10.87
CA ALA A 51 1.19 15.23 -12.25
C ALA A 51 2.72 15.38 -12.33
N SER A 52 3.34 15.95 -11.29
CA SER A 52 4.78 16.14 -11.22
C SER A 52 5.37 15.85 -9.82
N PRO A 53 6.67 15.50 -9.74
CA PRO A 53 7.38 15.37 -8.46
C PRO A 53 7.29 16.63 -7.59
N GLU A 54 7.31 17.82 -8.18
CA GLU A 54 7.22 19.10 -7.45
C GLU A 54 5.86 19.26 -6.75
N GLU A 55 4.76 18.88 -7.42
CA GLU A 55 3.43 18.92 -6.81
C GLU A 55 3.30 17.91 -5.66
N PHE A 56 3.94 16.75 -5.79
CA PHE A 56 4.00 15.79 -4.70
C PHE A 56 4.84 16.31 -3.52
N GLU A 57 5.98 16.93 -3.77
CA GLU A 57 6.78 17.58 -2.72
C GLU A 57 5.99 18.69 -2.01
N LYS A 58 5.18 19.45 -2.75
CA LYS A 58 4.25 20.43 -2.17
C LYS A 58 3.16 19.76 -1.33
N SER A 59 2.60 18.63 -1.76
CA SER A 59 1.60 17.93 -0.95
C SER A 59 2.19 17.40 0.37
N LEU A 60 3.48 17.05 0.40
CA LEU A 60 4.18 16.69 1.64
C LEU A 60 4.33 17.86 2.63
N GLN A 61 4.10 19.11 2.21
CA GLN A 61 4.04 20.26 3.12
C GLN A 61 2.67 20.42 3.79
N SER A 62 1.62 19.75 3.31
CA SER A 62 0.29 19.75 3.95
C SER A 62 0.27 18.77 5.11
N PRO A 63 0.03 19.24 6.36
CA PRO A 63 -0.11 18.34 7.51
C PRO A 63 -1.24 17.33 7.33
N GLU A 64 -2.34 17.74 6.69
CA GLU A 64 -3.50 16.89 6.42
C GLU A 64 -3.14 15.73 5.50
N PHE A 65 -2.41 16.01 4.42
CA PHE A 65 -1.95 14.98 3.49
C PHE A 65 -0.97 14.02 4.18
N VAL A 66 0.01 14.54 4.93
CA VAL A 66 0.99 13.72 5.66
C VAL A 66 0.30 12.82 6.69
N GLN A 67 -0.67 13.34 7.45
CA GLN A 67 -1.45 12.54 8.39
C GLN A 67 -2.21 11.41 7.70
N ARG A 68 -2.86 11.70 6.57
CA ARG A 68 -3.55 10.68 5.77
C ARG A 68 -2.58 9.62 5.24
N LEU A 69 -1.41 10.03 4.73
CA LEU A 69 -0.36 9.13 4.27
C LEU A 69 0.14 8.22 5.40
N MET A 70 0.45 8.80 6.56
CA MET A 70 0.94 8.02 7.71
C MET A 70 -0.12 7.05 8.23
N SER A 71 -1.38 7.47 8.32
CA SER A 71 -2.49 6.59 8.71
C SER A 71 -2.73 5.46 7.70
N TRP A 72 -2.56 5.73 6.41
CA TRP A 72 -2.68 4.70 5.37
C TRP A 72 -1.55 3.67 5.50
N LEU A 73 -0.31 4.13 5.62
CA LEU A 73 0.85 3.24 5.75
C LEU A 73 0.80 2.42 7.04
N SER A 74 0.44 3.00 8.18
CA SER A 74 0.39 2.28 9.46
C SER A 74 -0.71 1.22 9.53
N THR A 75 -1.81 1.41 8.78
CA THR A 75 -2.88 0.41 8.70
C THR A 75 -2.63 -0.66 7.64
N THR A 76 -1.72 -0.40 6.71
CA THR A 76 -1.43 -1.29 5.58
C THR A 76 -0.16 -2.12 5.82
N ILE A 77 0.85 -1.50 6.43
CA ILE A 77 2.17 -2.10 6.69
C ILE A 77 2.33 -2.22 8.20
N GLU A 78 2.29 -3.46 8.68
CA GLU A 78 2.61 -3.79 10.07
C GLU A 78 3.94 -4.55 10.07
N GLN A 79 4.93 -4.00 10.76
CA GLN A 79 6.18 -4.70 11.08
C GLN A 79 6.10 -5.15 12.54
N ASP A 80 5.27 -6.15 12.81
CA ASP A 80 5.36 -6.86 14.08
C ASP A 80 6.08 -8.18 13.84
N PHE A 81 7.30 -8.30 14.35
CA PHE A 81 7.89 -9.60 14.59
C PHE A 81 7.11 -10.16 15.76
N PHE A 82 6.10 -11.01 15.52
CA PHE A 82 5.44 -11.75 16.57
C PHE A 82 6.51 -12.42 17.43
N GLY A 83 6.80 -11.81 18.58
CA GLY A 83 7.70 -12.36 19.57
C GLY A 83 7.14 -13.70 19.97
N PHE A 84 8.02 -14.69 20.11
CA PHE A 84 7.72 -15.98 20.72
C PHE A 84 7.07 -15.76 22.10
N GLY A 85 5.76 -15.69 22.12
CA GLY A 85 4.89 -15.61 23.28
C GLY A 85 3.72 -16.49 22.99
N GLU A 86 3.81 -17.72 23.48
CA GLU A 86 2.82 -18.79 23.41
C GLU A 86 1.40 -18.26 23.69
N THR A 87 0.66 -17.92 22.64
CA THR A 87 -0.80 -17.75 22.67
C THR A 87 -1.33 -18.09 21.29
N ASP A 88 -2.30 -19.00 21.27
CA ASP A 88 -2.82 -19.70 20.10
C ASP A 88 -3.05 -18.81 18.88
N MET A 89 -2.52 -19.25 17.74
CA MET A 89 -2.82 -18.68 16.43
C MET A 89 -4.30 -18.91 16.07
N VAL A 90 -5.16 -17.98 16.46
CA VAL A 90 -6.43 -17.78 15.79
C VAL A 90 -6.10 -17.14 14.44
N VAL A 91 -6.02 -17.97 13.40
CA VAL A 91 -5.95 -17.49 12.01
C VAL A 91 -7.24 -16.73 11.74
N PRO A 92 -7.23 -15.40 11.52
CA PRO A 92 -8.44 -14.70 11.16
C PRO A 92 -8.87 -15.22 9.79
N SER A 93 -10.08 -15.78 9.71
CA SER A 93 -10.68 -16.20 8.45
C SER A 93 -10.61 -15.05 7.44
N VAL A 94 -9.97 -15.28 6.30
CA VAL A 94 -9.93 -14.34 5.18
C VAL A 94 -11.31 -14.37 4.51
N THR A 95 -12.30 -13.75 5.13
CA THR A 95 -13.43 -13.17 4.41
C THR A 95 -12.90 -11.99 3.59
N PRO A 96 -13.48 -11.69 2.40
CA PRO A 96 -13.10 -10.51 1.64
C PRO A 96 -13.19 -9.31 2.57
N LYS A 97 -12.04 -8.76 2.96
CA LYS A 97 -11.98 -7.65 3.90
C LYS A 97 -12.50 -6.46 3.12
N THR A 98 -13.79 -6.14 3.26
CA THR A 98 -14.25 -4.76 3.12
C THR A 98 -13.35 -3.96 4.04
N ASN A 99 -12.35 -3.26 3.49
CA ASN A 99 -11.41 -2.49 4.29
C ASN A 99 -12.22 -1.33 4.91
N PRO A 100 -12.50 -1.38 6.22
CA PRO A 100 -13.51 -0.50 6.83
C PRO A 100 -13.00 0.94 7.03
N ARG A 101 -11.85 1.28 6.45
CA ARG A 101 -11.12 2.55 6.64
C ARG A 101 -10.61 3.14 5.34
N LEU A 102 -11.30 2.84 4.24
CA LEU A 102 -11.03 3.47 2.95
C LEU A 102 -11.55 4.91 2.96
N PHE A 103 -10.80 5.82 2.33
CA PHE A 103 -11.18 7.22 2.23
C PHE A 103 -12.37 7.35 1.28
N THR A 104 -13.54 7.70 1.81
CA THR A 104 -14.65 8.21 1.00
C THR A 104 -14.37 9.67 0.67
N ASP A 105 -14.49 10.05 -0.60
CA ASP A 105 -14.43 11.44 -1.08
C ASP A 105 -15.36 12.36 -0.26
#